data_AF-A0A962UHL7-F1
#
_entry.id   AF-A0A962UHL7-F1
#
_cell.length_a   1.000
_cell.length_b   1.000
_cell.length_c   1.000
_cell.angle_alpha   90.00
_cell.angle_beta   90.00
_cell.angle_gamma   90.00
#
_symmetry.space_group_name_H-M   'P 1'
#
loop_
_entity.id
_entity.type
_entity.pdbx_description
1 polymer ?
#
loop_
_entity_poly.entity_id
_entity_poly.type
_entity_poly.pdbx_seq_one_letter_code
_entity_poly.pdbx_strand_id
1 'polypeptide(L)'
;STPPPPTAPAPARSIAARPGATPARPDRVQCRVYGSKAALCIETDVTRQDEPTLRLEAAPATGPRAYDWPRKLTLQLTREELPVVAATVLGLLPRCTYKNHGPEQNKGLEIEHQGSHLFVRLFQKDRGVLAVPVGPADSYALAALALRALRQGTPWLSDQGILMALKLTVQRMSAAQNVKQ
;
A
#
# COMPACT_ATOMS: atom_id res chain seq x y z
N SER A 1 -16.90 20.91 -62.01
CA SER A 1 -16.46 20.95 -60.61
C SER A 1 -16.87 19.66 -59.94
N THR A 2 -15.90 18.82 -59.60
CA THR A 2 -16.06 17.48 -59.02
C THR A 2 -15.22 17.45 -57.74
N PRO A 3 -15.73 16.95 -56.59
CA PRO A 3 -14.96 16.93 -55.36
C PRO A 3 -13.91 15.79 -55.38
N PRO A 4 -12.79 15.93 -54.66
CA PRO A 4 -11.79 14.87 -54.56
C PRO A 4 -12.27 13.74 -53.62
N PRO A 5 -11.75 12.51 -53.79
CA PRO A 5 -12.13 11.37 -52.97
C PRO A 5 -11.58 11.48 -51.53
N PRO A 6 -12.22 10.81 -50.54
CA PRO A 6 -11.78 10.85 -49.15
C PRO A 6 -10.50 10.03 -48.93
N THR A 7 -9.57 10.62 -48.17
CA THR A 7 -8.28 10.03 -47.79
C THR A 7 -8.48 8.87 -46.82
N ALA A 8 -7.87 7.71 -47.10
CA ALA A 8 -7.87 6.54 -46.21
C ALA A 8 -7.10 6.82 -44.89
N PRO A 9 -7.51 6.24 -43.75
CA PRO A 9 -6.81 6.44 -42.49
C PRO A 9 -5.50 5.64 -42.46
N ALA A 10 -4.45 6.26 -41.93
CA ALA A 10 -3.13 5.65 -41.75
C ALA A 10 -3.17 4.49 -40.74
N PRO A 11 -2.36 3.42 -40.92
CA PRO A 11 -2.34 2.30 -39.98
C PRO A 11 -1.77 2.72 -38.63
N ALA A 12 -2.46 2.35 -37.56
CA ALA A 12 -2.03 2.56 -36.18
C ALA A 12 -0.67 1.89 -35.95
N ARG A 13 0.29 2.65 -35.41
CA ARG A 13 1.60 2.15 -35.00
C ARG A 13 1.40 1.09 -33.90
N SER A 14 1.67 -0.16 -34.24
CA SER A 14 1.77 -1.28 -33.30
C SER A 14 2.91 -1.02 -32.32
N ILE A 15 2.58 -0.74 -31.06
CA ILE A 15 3.54 -0.74 -29.95
C ILE A 15 3.86 -2.20 -29.67
N ALA A 16 5.00 -2.66 -30.19
CA ALA A 16 5.56 -3.96 -29.82
C ALA A 16 5.80 -4.00 -28.30
N ALA A 17 5.14 -4.94 -27.62
CA ALA A 17 5.29 -5.16 -26.19
C ALA A 17 6.73 -5.58 -25.85
N ARG A 18 7.28 -5.02 -24.76
CA ARG A 18 8.58 -5.41 -24.22
C ARG A 18 8.52 -6.86 -23.70
N PRO A 19 9.48 -7.75 -24.05
CA PRO A 19 9.51 -9.10 -23.49
C PRO A 19 9.89 -9.04 -22.01
N GLY A 20 9.07 -9.62 -21.13
CA GLY A 20 9.30 -9.69 -19.68
C GLY A 20 8.22 -9.07 -18.80
N ALA A 21 7.16 -8.50 -19.39
CA ALA A 21 6.00 -8.07 -18.60
C ALA A 21 5.25 -9.29 -18.06
N THR A 22 5.31 -9.50 -16.74
CA THR A 22 4.36 -10.34 -16.00
C THR A 22 2.95 -10.04 -16.50
N PRO A 23 2.10 -11.05 -16.80
CA PRO A 23 0.77 -10.81 -17.34
C PRO A 23 0.04 -9.80 -16.46
N ALA A 24 -0.51 -8.76 -17.09
CA ALA A 24 -1.30 -7.74 -16.41
C ALA A 24 -2.49 -8.42 -15.73
N ARG A 25 -2.37 -8.66 -14.42
CA ARG A 25 -3.50 -9.11 -13.60
C ARG A 25 -4.59 -8.03 -13.66
N PRO A 26 -5.88 -8.43 -13.68
CA PRO A 26 -6.98 -7.50 -13.84
C PRO A 26 -6.94 -6.41 -12.77
N ASP A 27 -7.14 -5.16 -13.21
CA ASP A 27 -7.36 -3.92 -12.46
C ASP A 27 -7.00 -3.94 -10.97
N ARG A 28 -5.70 -4.10 -10.67
CA ARG A 28 -5.20 -3.92 -9.31
C ARG A 28 -5.27 -2.42 -9.02
N VAL A 29 -6.20 -2.03 -8.16
CA VAL A 29 -6.21 -0.66 -7.61
C VAL A 29 -4.93 -0.51 -6.79
N GLN A 30 -4.08 0.46 -7.18
CA GLN A 30 -2.82 0.74 -6.51
C GLN A 30 -2.80 2.20 -6.02
N CYS A 31 -2.22 2.42 -4.85
CA CYS A 31 -1.83 3.74 -4.37
C CYS A 31 -0.32 3.89 -4.59
N ARG A 32 0.11 4.97 -5.24
CA ARG A 32 1.53 5.26 -5.48
C ARG A 32 1.87 6.64 -4.94
N VAL A 33 2.87 6.69 -4.06
CA VAL A 33 3.30 7.91 -3.39
C VAL A 33 4.78 8.13 -3.71
N TYR A 34 5.13 9.36 -4.07
CA TYR A 34 6.45 9.72 -4.54
C TYR A 34 7.09 10.74 -3.60
N GLY A 35 8.09 10.31 -2.84
CA GLY A 35 8.91 11.15 -1.98
C GLY A 35 10.25 11.51 -2.62
N SER A 36 11.00 12.40 -1.97
CA SER A 36 12.34 12.81 -2.43
C SER A 36 13.40 11.72 -2.30
N LYS A 37 13.28 10.84 -1.29
CA LYS A 37 14.25 9.77 -0.99
C LYS A 37 13.78 8.37 -1.39
N ALA A 38 12.48 8.17 -1.52
CA ALA A 38 11.88 6.89 -1.86
C ALA A 38 10.49 7.08 -2.47
N ALA A 39 10.02 6.07 -3.20
CA ALA A 39 8.64 5.92 -3.62
C ALA A 39 8.01 4.73 -2.91
N LEU A 40 6.70 4.79 -2.69
CA LEU A 40 5.89 3.75 -2.08
C LEU A 40 4.79 3.34 -3.07
N CYS A 41 4.60 2.04 -3.27
CA CYS A 41 3.48 1.47 -3.99
C CYS A 41 2.73 0.52 -3.06
N ILE A 42 1.42 0.67 -2.96
CA ILE A 42 0.56 -0.17 -2.15
C ILE A 42 -0.53 -0.78 -3.02
N GLU A 43 -0.79 -2.06 -2.85
CA GLU A 43 -1.85 -2.77 -3.55
C GLU A 43 -2.44 -3.90 -2.70
N THR A 44 -3.71 -4.24 -2.93
CA THR A 44 -4.29 -5.47 -2.37
C THR A 44 -3.67 -6.69 -3.05
N ASP A 45 -3.42 -7.74 -2.28
CA ASP A 45 -2.84 -8.99 -2.74
C ASP A 45 -3.45 -10.18 -2.00
N VAL A 46 -3.08 -11.39 -2.40
CA VAL A 46 -3.46 -12.61 -1.69
C VAL A 46 -2.24 -13.45 -1.36
N THR A 47 -2.32 -14.25 -0.29
CA THR A 47 -1.32 -15.27 0.01
C THR A 47 -1.43 -16.43 -0.98
N ARG A 48 -0.54 -17.42 -0.87
CA ARG A 48 -0.64 -18.68 -1.65
C ARG A 48 -1.88 -19.52 -1.28
N GLN A 49 -2.52 -19.21 -0.14
CA GLN A 49 -3.74 -19.86 0.33
C GLN A 49 -4.97 -18.99 0.09
N ASP A 50 -4.89 -18.03 -0.84
CA ASP A 50 -5.95 -17.07 -1.18
C ASP A 50 -6.43 -16.20 -0.01
N GLU A 51 -5.60 -16.01 1.02
CA GLU A 51 -5.92 -15.09 2.11
C GLU A 51 -5.64 -13.63 1.69
N PRO A 52 -6.60 -12.71 1.85
CA PRO A 52 -6.42 -11.30 1.49
C PRO A 52 -5.35 -10.60 2.33
N THR A 53 -4.55 -9.79 1.67
CA THR A 53 -3.39 -9.09 2.25
C THR A 53 -3.22 -7.70 1.61
N LEU A 54 -2.37 -6.88 2.23
CA LEU A 54 -1.95 -5.61 1.66
C LEU A 54 -0.44 -5.64 1.40
N ARG A 55 -0.03 -5.50 0.15
CA ARG A 55 1.38 -5.46 -0.25
C ARG A 55 1.87 -4.01 -0.27
N LEU A 56 3.01 -3.78 0.37
CA LEU A 56 3.73 -2.51 0.35
C LEU A 56 5.09 -2.71 -0.30
N GLU A 57 5.41 -1.86 -1.27
CA GLU A 57 6.69 -1.85 -1.96
C GLU A 57 7.31 -0.46 -1.88
N ALA A 58 8.52 -0.36 -1.34
CA ALA A 58 9.27 0.89 -1.27
C ALA A 58 10.54 0.82 -2.13
N ALA A 59 10.74 1.78 -3.01
CA ALA A 59 11.91 1.87 -3.89
C ALA A 59 12.75 3.11 -3.56
N PRO A 60 14.09 3.00 -3.42
CA PRO A 60 14.95 4.16 -3.19
C PRO A 60 14.97 5.08 -4.42
N ALA A 61 15.09 6.39 -4.19
CA ALA A 61 15.28 7.36 -5.25
C ALA A 61 16.69 7.24 -5.87
N THR A 62 16.77 7.36 -7.19
CA THR A 62 18.03 7.44 -7.94
C THR A 62 18.25 8.82 -8.55
N GLY A 63 17.24 9.68 -8.52
CA GLY A 63 17.27 11.04 -9.00
C GLY A 63 15.90 11.71 -8.89
N PRO A 64 15.74 12.94 -9.40
CA PRO A 64 14.46 13.65 -9.39
C PRO A 64 13.38 12.83 -10.10
N ARG A 65 12.36 12.40 -9.34
CA ARG A 65 11.24 11.57 -9.84
C ARG A 65 11.67 10.23 -10.47
N ALA A 66 12.86 9.73 -10.12
CA ALA A 66 13.39 8.46 -10.58
C ALA A 66 13.65 7.52 -9.39
N TYR A 67 13.24 6.25 -9.51
CA TYR A 67 13.25 5.29 -8.40
C TYR A 67 13.72 3.90 -8.88
N ASP A 68 14.56 3.26 -8.09
CA ASP A 68 15.11 1.92 -8.36
C ASP A 68 14.17 0.82 -7.87
N TRP A 69 13.12 0.55 -8.66
CA TRP A 69 12.16 -0.52 -8.40
C TRP A 69 12.77 -1.93 -8.38
N PRO A 70 13.79 -2.28 -9.19
CA PRO A 70 14.51 -3.55 -9.03
C PRO A 70 15.11 -3.73 -7.63
N ARG A 71 15.56 -2.66 -6.97
CA ARG A 71 16.08 -2.69 -5.60
C ARG A 71 15.02 -2.45 -4.52
N LYS A 72 13.72 -2.50 -4.82
CA LYS A 72 12.66 -2.25 -3.83
C LYS A 72 12.71 -3.19 -2.60
N LEU A 73 12.20 -2.69 -1.49
CA LEU A 73 11.78 -3.50 -0.34
C LEU A 73 10.31 -3.86 -0.51
N THR A 74 9.95 -5.12 -0.32
CA THR A 74 8.57 -5.59 -0.37
C THR A 74 8.18 -6.23 0.96
N LEU A 75 7.02 -5.82 1.47
CA LEU A 75 6.33 -6.40 2.61
C LEU A 75 4.90 -6.76 2.22
N GLN A 76 4.38 -7.84 2.77
CA GLN A 76 2.99 -8.26 2.61
C GLN A 76 2.40 -8.37 4.01
N LEU A 77 1.41 -7.53 4.29
CA LEU A 77 0.72 -7.47 5.57
C LEU A 77 -0.31 -8.59 5.64
N THR A 78 -0.17 -9.41 6.67
CA THR A 78 -1.05 -10.56 6.91
C THR A 78 -2.32 -10.15 7.66
N ARG A 79 -3.24 -11.11 7.84
CA ARG A 79 -4.47 -10.93 8.61
C ARG A 79 -4.26 -10.41 10.03
N GLU A 80 -3.14 -10.73 10.67
CA GLU A 80 -2.85 -10.31 12.04
C GLU A 80 -2.43 -8.84 12.12
N GLU A 81 -1.78 -8.34 11.07
CA GLU A 81 -1.17 -7.01 11.04
C GLU A 81 -2.11 -5.97 10.42
N LEU A 82 -2.89 -6.40 9.43
CA LEU A 82 -3.76 -5.56 8.63
C LEU A 82 -4.78 -4.74 9.46
N PRO A 83 -5.45 -5.28 10.51
CA PRO A 83 -6.40 -4.50 11.30
C PRO A 83 -5.76 -3.32 12.03
N VAL A 84 -4.57 -3.53 12.62
CA VAL A 84 -3.87 -2.47 13.35
C VAL A 84 -3.30 -1.45 12.37
N VAL A 85 -2.74 -1.89 11.23
CA VAL A 85 -2.31 -0.97 10.17
C VAL A 85 -3.48 -0.13 9.66
N ALA A 86 -4.64 -0.74 9.41
CA ALA A 86 -5.84 -0.02 9.00
C ALA A 86 -6.29 0.99 10.06
N ALA A 87 -6.31 0.58 11.33
CA ALA A 87 -6.64 1.46 12.44
C ALA A 87 -5.66 2.63 12.58
N THR A 88 -4.35 2.38 12.40
CA THR A 88 -3.35 3.45 12.33
C THR A 88 -3.65 4.36 11.16
N VAL A 89 -3.75 3.88 9.93
CA VAL A 89 -4.00 4.74 8.75
C VAL A 89 -5.29 5.57 8.89
N LEU A 90 -6.35 5.02 9.50
CA LEU A 90 -7.61 5.72 9.79
C LEU A 90 -7.54 6.75 10.93
N GLY A 91 -6.40 6.87 11.61
CA GLY A 91 -6.21 7.80 12.73
C GLY A 91 -6.80 7.32 14.06
N LEU A 92 -7.18 6.05 14.16
CA LEU A 92 -7.62 5.44 15.42
C LEU A 92 -6.45 5.14 16.35
N LEU A 93 -5.28 4.88 15.78
CA LEU A 93 -4.01 4.69 16.49
C LEU A 93 -2.99 5.73 16.02
N PRO A 94 -2.16 6.29 16.91
CA PRO A 94 -1.16 7.28 16.52
C PRO A 94 -0.02 6.67 15.70
N ARG A 95 0.28 5.38 15.93
CA ARG A 95 1.45 4.70 15.36
C ARG A 95 1.31 3.17 15.43
N CYS A 96 1.92 2.46 14.50
CA CYS A 96 2.18 1.02 14.59
C CYS A 96 3.59 0.66 14.13
N THR A 97 4.15 -0.44 14.64
CA THR A 97 5.47 -0.95 14.23
C THR A 97 5.42 -2.47 14.16
N TYR A 98 5.83 -3.01 13.02
CA TYR A 98 5.99 -4.43 12.77
C TYR A 98 7.41 -4.74 12.35
N LYS A 99 7.95 -5.86 12.85
CA LYS A 99 9.33 -6.30 12.64
C LYS A 99 9.33 -7.79 12.32
N ASN A 100 10.50 -8.31 11.96
CA ASN A 100 10.72 -9.74 11.75
C ASN A 100 9.97 -10.33 10.56
N HIS A 101 9.70 -9.52 9.52
CA HIS A 101 9.10 -10.01 8.28
C HIS A 101 10.12 -10.58 7.31
N GLY A 102 9.63 -11.45 6.42
CA GLY A 102 10.42 -12.09 5.36
C GLY A 102 11.14 -13.36 5.84
N PRO A 103 11.71 -14.15 4.92
CA PRO A 103 12.36 -15.42 5.26
C PRO A 103 13.51 -15.28 6.27
N GLU A 104 14.20 -14.15 6.23
CA GLU A 104 15.34 -13.83 7.10
C GLU A 104 14.94 -13.05 8.36
N GLN A 105 13.64 -12.81 8.57
CA GLN A 105 13.10 -12.05 9.71
C GLN A 105 13.82 -10.70 9.93
N ASN A 106 14.16 -10.02 8.85
CA ASN A 106 15.01 -8.82 8.90
C ASN A 106 14.32 -7.57 8.34
N LYS A 107 13.04 -7.67 7.94
CA LYS A 107 12.25 -6.54 7.42
C LYS A 107 11.21 -6.06 8.41
N GLY A 108 10.81 -4.80 8.29
CA GLY A 108 9.76 -4.22 9.11
C GLY A 108 9.09 -3.00 8.50
N LEU A 109 7.94 -2.68 9.08
CA LEU A 109 7.07 -1.57 8.72
C LEU A 109 6.88 -0.68 9.94
N GLU A 110 6.83 0.61 9.68
CA GLU A 110 6.38 1.59 10.64
C GLU A 110 5.45 2.59 9.98
N ILE A 111 4.36 2.94 10.65
CA ILE A 111 3.44 3.99 10.22
C ILE A 111 3.16 4.87 11.42
N GLU A 112 3.23 6.18 11.23
CA GLU A 112 3.07 7.18 12.28
C GLU A 112 2.32 8.40 11.75
N HIS A 113 1.38 8.90 12.55
CA HIS A 113 0.71 10.18 12.29
C HIS A 113 1.59 11.35 12.74
N GLN A 114 1.87 12.28 11.84
CA GLN A 114 2.59 13.52 12.14
C GLN A 114 1.68 14.76 12.04
N GLY A 115 0.38 14.57 12.25
CA GLY A 115 -0.63 15.62 12.19
C GLY A 115 -1.10 15.91 10.76
N SER A 116 -0.22 16.44 9.91
CA SER A 116 -0.60 16.83 8.52
C SER A 116 -0.50 15.69 7.49
N HIS A 117 0.23 14.64 7.83
CA HIS A 117 0.51 13.52 6.94
C HIS A 117 0.85 12.26 7.75
N LEU A 118 0.79 11.11 7.08
CA LEU A 118 1.35 9.86 7.59
C LEU A 118 2.82 9.78 7.20
N PHE A 119 3.66 9.25 8.08
CA PHE A 119 5.04 8.89 7.76
C PHE A 119 5.16 7.37 7.71
N VAL A 120 5.34 6.83 6.50
CA VAL A 120 5.46 5.38 6.27
C VAL A 120 6.91 5.01 6.08
N ARG A 121 7.41 4.07 6.88
CA ARG A 121 8.80 3.58 6.82
C ARG A 121 8.83 2.08 6.58
N LEU A 122 9.51 1.67 5.52
CA LEU A 122 9.90 0.28 5.32
C LEU A 122 11.39 0.17 5.58
N PHE A 123 11.80 -0.85 6.33
CA PHE A 123 13.21 -1.03 6.67
C PHE A 123 13.61 -2.49 6.56
N GLN A 124 14.89 -2.71 6.26
CA GLN A 124 15.52 -4.02 6.27
C GLN A 124 16.89 -3.89 6.91
N LYS A 125 17.26 -4.87 7.75
CA LYS A 125 18.62 -4.96 8.32
C LYS A 125 19.65 -4.86 7.19
N ASP A 126 20.70 -4.07 7.39
CA ASP A 126 21.82 -3.85 6.46
C ASP A 126 21.47 -3.18 5.11
N ARG A 127 20.18 -2.87 4.85
CA ARG A 127 19.71 -2.11 3.66
C ARG A 127 19.22 -0.70 3.97
N GLY A 128 18.99 -0.39 5.25
CA GLY A 128 18.55 0.92 5.72
C GLY A 128 17.02 1.08 5.74
N VAL A 129 16.59 2.35 5.85
CA VAL A 129 15.19 2.77 5.98
C VAL A 129 14.76 3.54 4.74
N LEU A 130 13.65 3.12 4.13
CA LEU A 130 12.95 3.83 3.07
C LEU A 130 11.71 4.49 3.66
N ALA A 131 11.72 5.81 3.72
CA ALA A 131 10.65 6.59 4.34
C ALA A 131 9.96 7.49 3.32
N VAL A 132 8.62 7.51 3.36
CA VAL A 132 7.77 8.29 2.45
C VAL A 132 6.72 9.04 3.26
N PRO A 133 6.67 10.38 3.21
CA PRO A 133 5.53 11.14 3.72
C PRO A 133 4.33 10.93 2.79
N VAL A 134 3.20 10.57 3.35
CA VAL A 134 1.95 10.26 2.63
C VAL A 134 0.93 11.32 2.99
N GLY A 135 0.61 12.18 2.02
CA GLY A 135 -0.32 13.29 2.22
C GLY A 135 -1.78 12.83 2.37
N PRO A 136 -2.74 13.75 2.59
CA PRO A 136 -4.13 13.39 2.86
C PRO A 136 -4.82 12.59 1.75
N ALA A 137 -4.60 12.95 0.48
CA ALA A 137 -5.20 12.24 -0.66
C ALA A 137 -4.71 10.78 -0.77
N ASP A 138 -3.40 10.58 -0.62
CA ASP A 138 -2.79 9.25 -0.66
C ASP A 138 -3.09 8.45 0.61
N SER A 139 -3.24 9.12 1.76
CA SER A 139 -3.66 8.51 3.03
C SER A 139 -5.07 7.94 2.91
N TYR A 140 -5.99 8.66 2.26
CA TYR A 140 -7.32 8.16 1.93
C TYR A 140 -7.25 6.91 1.04
N ALA A 141 -6.43 6.94 -0.02
CA ALA A 141 -6.27 5.80 -0.91
C ALA A 141 -5.69 4.58 -0.18
N LEU A 142 -4.70 4.80 0.69
CA LEU A 142 -4.13 3.76 1.56
C LEU A 142 -5.20 3.17 2.51
N ALA A 143 -6.02 4.02 3.14
CA ALA A 143 -7.11 3.58 4.01
C ALA A 143 -8.13 2.73 3.25
N ALA A 144 -8.52 3.18 2.05
CA ALA A 144 -9.47 2.46 1.20
C ALA A 144 -8.93 1.08 0.79
N LEU A 145 -7.64 0.97 0.44
CA LEU A 145 -7.02 -0.32 0.12
C LEU A 145 -6.94 -1.26 1.33
N ALA A 146 -6.62 -0.72 2.52
CA ALA A 146 -6.61 -1.51 3.75
C ALA A 146 -8.01 -2.04 4.11
N LEU A 147 -9.03 -1.19 4.02
CA LEU A 147 -10.43 -1.59 4.23
C LEU A 147 -10.89 -2.60 3.19
N ARG A 148 -10.51 -2.44 1.91
CA ARG A 148 -10.79 -3.42 0.87
C ARG A 148 -10.20 -4.79 1.19
N ALA A 149 -8.95 -4.85 1.64
CA ALA A 149 -8.32 -6.12 2.02
C ALA A 149 -9.01 -6.76 3.24
N LEU A 150 -9.38 -5.96 4.25
CA LEU A 150 -10.16 -6.46 5.40
C LEU A 150 -11.54 -7.00 4.98
N ARG A 151 -12.23 -6.29 4.09
CA ARG A 151 -13.55 -6.67 3.58
C ARG A 151 -13.49 -7.97 2.78
N GLN A 152 -12.45 -8.15 1.98
CA GLN A 152 -12.20 -9.41 1.26
C GLN A 152 -12.01 -10.58 2.24
N GLY A 153 -11.29 -10.36 3.36
CA GLY A 153 -11.06 -11.41 4.37
C GLY A 153 -12.26 -11.67 5.28
N THR A 154 -13.24 -10.76 5.29
CA THR A 154 -14.45 -10.84 6.11
C THR A 154 -15.70 -10.60 5.26
N PRO A 155 -16.02 -11.49 4.28
CA PRO A 155 -17.14 -11.31 3.36
C PRO A 155 -18.51 -11.23 4.07
N TRP A 156 -18.59 -11.75 5.29
CA TRP A 156 -19.78 -11.74 6.15
C TRP A 156 -19.94 -10.46 6.98
N LEU A 157 -18.93 -9.59 7.04
CA LEU A 157 -18.98 -8.34 7.80
C LEU A 157 -19.23 -7.15 6.85
N SER A 158 -20.15 -6.26 7.23
CA SER A 158 -20.38 -5.02 6.47
C SER A 158 -19.22 -4.05 6.64
N ASP A 159 -19.07 -3.08 5.72
CA ASP A 159 -18.03 -2.06 5.81
C ASP A 159 -18.14 -1.25 7.12
N GLN A 160 -19.38 -0.95 7.54
CA GLN A 160 -19.66 -0.32 8.84
C GLN A 160 -19.27 -1.23 10.02
N GLY A 161 -19.51 -2.54 9.90
CA GLY A 161 -19.10 -3.53 10.89
C GLY A 161 -17.58 -3.59 11.05
N ILE A 162 -16.82 -3.51 9.96
CA ILE A 162 -15.36 -3.46 9.98
C ILE A 162 -14.88 -2.21 10.73
N LEU A 163 -15.38 -1.03 10.35
CA LEU A 163 -15.00 0.23 11.01
C LEU A 163 -15.33 0.22 12.52
N MET A 164 -16.51 -0.29 12.88
CA MET A 164 -16.92 -0.39 14.28
C MET A 164 -16.05 -1.38 15.06
N ALA A 165 -15.75 -2.55 14.48
CA ALA A 165 -14.88 -3.54 15.11
C ALA A 165 -13.48 -2.96 15.36
N LEU A 166 -12.89 -2.27 14.37
CA LEU A 166 -11.60 -1.57 14.54
C LEU A 166 -11.66 -0.55 15.68
N LYS A 167 -12.66 0.33 15.67
CA LYS A 167 -12.82 1.38 16.69
C LYS A 167 -12.95 0.81 18.10
N LEU A 168 -13.84 -0.16 18.30
CA LEU A 168 -14.08 -0.79 19.61
C LEU A 168 -12.86 -1.57 20.10
N THR A 169 -12.15 -2.24 19.20
CA THR A 169 -10.93 -3.00 19.55
C THR A 169 -9.84 -2.06 20.06
N VAL A 170 -9.57 -0.98 19.31
CA VAL A 170 -8.56 0.02 19.69
C VAL A 170 -8.93 0.71 21.00
N GLN A 171 -10.19 1.14 21.16
CA GLN A 171 -10.65 1.81 22.38
C GLN A 171 -10.41 0.95 23.63
N ARG A 172 -10.67 -0.36 23.56
CA ARG A 172 -10.41 -1.29 24.68
C ARG A 172 -8.91 -1.41 24.99
N MET A 173 -8.06 -1.45 23.97
CA MET A 173 -6.61 -1.55 24.15
C MET A 173 -6.00 -0.27 24.73
N SER A 174 -6.46 0.90 24.28
CA SER A 174 -6.04 2.19 24.83
C SER A 174 -6.49 2.37 26.29
N ALA A 175 -7.71 1.92 26.63
CA ALA A 175 -8.17 1.92 28.02
C ALA A 175 -7.32 1.01 28.93
N ALA A 176 -6.89 -0.15 28.43
CA ALA A 176 -6.02 -1.06 29.19
C ALA A 176 -4.59 -0.52 29.42
N GLN A 177 -4.11 0.39 28.56
CA GLN A 177 -2.81 1.06 28.73
C GLN A 177 -2.86 2.15 29.81
N ASN A 178 -4.01 2.83 29.99
CA ASN A 178 -4.19 3.88 31.00
C ASN A 178 -4.43 3.34 32.43
N VAL A 179 -4.80 2.07 32.60
CA VAL A 179 -5.00 1.46 33.93
C VAL A 179 -3.68 0.98 34.55
N LYS A 180 -2.58 0.96 33.79
CA LYS A 180 -1.25 0.54 34.25
C LYS A 180 -0.30 1.70 34.57
N GLN A 181 -0.82 2.93 34.68
CA GLN A 181 -0.05 4.10 35.15
C GLN A 181 -0.33 4.39 36.60
#